data_AF-A0A678R6Y3-F1
#
_entry.id   AF-A0A678R6Y3-F1
#
_cell.length_a   1.000
_cell.length_b   1.000
_cell.length_c   1.000
_cell.angle_alpha   90.00
_cell.angle_beta   90.00
_cell.angle_gamma   90.00
#
_symmetry.space_group_name_H-M   'P 1'
#
loop_
_entity.id
_entity.type
_entity.pdbx_description
1 polymer ?
#
loop_
_entity_poly.entity_id
_entity_poly.type
_entity_poly.pdbx_seq_one_letter_code
_entity_poly.pdbx_strand_id
1 'polypeptide(L)'
;QAWENQVRVLTEAVDDITTIDDFLAVSENHILEDVNKCVLALQEGDADTLDRTAGAIRGRSARVCNVVQAEMDNYEPCIYTKRVLEAVKVLEKQVMPKFAQRVEVAVDALGSNPPKEVDENDFIDASRLVYDGVREIRRAVLMNRADEDLDPEDVELDEHYTLETRSKSSAQTGEHGVDEYPEISGITTAREAMRKMPEEDKQKILQQVEYF
;
A
#
# COMPACT_ATOMS: atom_id res chain seq x y z
N GLN A 1 -29.53 2.29 1.52
CA GLN A 1 -28.99 2.16 2.89
C GLN A 1 -28.67 0.71 3.30
N ALA A 2 -29.63 -0.21 3.46
CA ALA A 2 -29.31 -1.59 3.88
C ALA A 2 -28.38 -2.33 2.91
N TRP A 3 -28.63 -2.20 1.60
CA TRP A 3 -27.77 -2.74 0.54
C TRP A 3 -26.33 -2.19 0.61
N GLU A 4 -26.17 -0.86 0.64
CA GLU A 4 -24.85 -0.21 0.69
C GLU A 4 -24.05 -0.64 1.93
N ASN A 5 -24.73 -0.76 3.08
CA ASN A 5 -24.10 -1.27 4.29
C ASN A 5 -23.62 -2.72 4.12
N GLN A 6 -24.44 -3.59 3.53
CA GLN A 6 -24.06 -4.99 3.33
C GLN A 6 -22.90 -5.14 2.32
N VAL A 7 -22.89 -4.34 1.26
CA VAL A 7 -21.78 -4.29 0.29
C VAL A 7 -20.50 -3.81 0.96
N ARG A 8 -20.57 -2.78 1.82
CA ARG A 8 -19.41 -2.30 2.58
C ARG A 8 -18.84 -3.39 3.49
N VAL A 9 -19.68 -4.04 4.29
CA VAL A 9 -19.26 -5.13 5.19
C VAL A 9 -18.60 -6.27 4.41
N LEU A 10 -19.16 -6.66 3.27
CA LEU A 10 -18.56 -7.69 2.43
C LEU A 10 -17.20 -7.26 1.87
N THR A 11 -17.07 -6.00 1.48
CA THR A 11 -15.85 -5.45 0.90
C THR A 11 -14.72 -5.38 1.94
N GLU A 12 -15.03 -4.93 3.16
CA GLU A 12 -14.11 -4.93 4.30
C GLU A 12 -13.66 -6.37 4.64
N ALA A 13 -14.59 -7.32 4.69
CA ALA A 13 -14.25 -8.73 4.94
C ALA A 13 -13.38 -9.36 3.84
N VAL A 14 -13.48 -8.88 2.59
CA VAL A 14 -12.59 -9.31 1.50
C VAL A 14 -11.21 -8.67 1.62
N ASP A 15 -11.14 -7.41 2.10
CA ASP A 15 -9.86 -6.75 2.37
C ASP A 15 -9.07 -7.48 3.47
N ASP A 16 -9.72 -7.92 4.54
CA ASP A 16 -9.07 -8.62 5.66
C ASP A 16 -8.34 -9.92 5.24
N ILE A 17 -8.78 -10.57 4.16
CA ILE A 17 -8.17 -11.80 3.65
C ILE A 17 -7.22 -11.56 2.46
N THR A 18 -7.15 -10.33 1.96
CA THR A 18 -6.31 -9.95 0.81
C THR A 18 -5.15 -9.10 1.29
N THR A 19 -3.92 -9.41 0.86
CA THR A 19 -2.78 -8.60 1.29
C THR A 19 -2.86 -7.20 0.66
N ILE A 20 -2.48 -6.18 1.42
CA ILE A 20 -2.40 -4.81 0.90
C ILE A 20 -1.41 -4.71 -0.28
N ASP A 21 -0.34 -5.50 -0.27
CA ASP A 21 0.68 -5.51 -1.32
C ASP A 21 0.10 -5.96 -2.66
N ASP A 22 -0.65 -7.07 -2.66
CA ASP A 22 -1.30 -7.59 -3.86
C ASP A 22 -2.36 -6.61 -4.37
N PHE A 23 -3.16 -6.06 -3.47
CA PHE A 23 -4.17 -5.06 -3.80
C PHE A 23 -3.55 -3.81 -4.45
N LEU A 24 -2.47 -3.27 -3.88
CA LEU A 24 -1.80 -2.07 -4.40
C LEU A 24 -1.10 -2.34 -5.74
N ALA A 25 -0.45 -3.49 -5.90
CA ALA A 25 0.20 -3.85 -7.16
C ALA A 25 -0.82 -3.97 -8.30
N VAL A 26 -1.96 -4.64 -8.06
CA VAL A 26 -3.04 -4.76 -9.05
C VAL A 26 -3.72 -3.42 -9.31
N SER A 27 -3.90 -2.59 -8.29
CA SER A 27 -4.50 -1.26 -8.42
C SER A 27 -3.61 -0.32 -9.24
N GLU A 28 -2.30 -0.30 -9.01
CA GLU A 28 -1.33 0.48 -9.79
C GLU A 28 -1.39 0.10 -11.28
N ASN A 29 -1.38 -1.19 -11.60
CA ASN A 29 -1.45 -1.67 -12.98
C ASN A 29 -2.75 -1.24 -13.67
N HIS A 30 -3.89 -1.40 -13.01
CA HIS A 30 -5.17 -0.97 -13.57
C HIS A 30 -5.26 0.55 -13.73
N ILE A 31 -4.70 1.33 -12.81
CA ILE A 31 -4.65 2.80 -12.95
C ILE A 31 -3.80 3.17 -14.17
N LEU A 32 -2.67 2.52 -14.41
CA LEU A 32 -1.86 2.76 -15.60
C LEU A 32 -2.62 2.43 -16.89
N GLU A 33 -3.31 1.28 -16.93
CA GLU A 33 -4.14 0.89 -18.06
C GLU A 33 -5.26 1.90 -18.33
N ASP A 34 -5.96 2.31 -17.27
CA ASP A 34 -7.08 3.24 -17.38
C ASP A 34 -6.58 4.64 -17.79
N VAL A 35 -5.43 5.11 -17.27
CA VAL A 35 -4.80 6.36 -17.72
C VAL A 35 -4.46 6.31 -19.20
N ASN A 36 -3.84 5.22 -19.68
CA ASN A 36 -3.53 5.07 -21.10
C ASN A 36 -4.79 5.09 -21.98
N LYS A 37 -5.86 4.39 -21.56
CA LYS A 37 -7.16 4.42 -22.25
C LYS A 37 -7.78 5.81 -22.25
N CYS A 38 -7.65 6.56 -21.17
CA CYS A 38 -8.19 7.90 -21.03
C CYS A 38 -7.48 8.90 -21.97
N VAL A 39 -6.15 8.79 -22.10
CA VAL A 39 -5.36 9.58 -23.05
C VAL A 39 -5.68 9.22 -24.50
N LEU A 40 -5.85 7.94 -24.81
CA LEU A 40 -6.26 7.51 -26.16
C LEU A 40 -7.64 8.05 -26.54
N ALA A 41 -8.60 7.97 -25.61
CA ALA A 41 -9.95 8.51 -25.83
C ALA A 41 -9.94 10.02 -26.11
N LEU A 42 -9.05 10.78 -25.45
CA LEU A 42 -8.86 12.20 -25.73
C LEU A 42 -8.40 12.43 -27.17
N GLN A 43 -7.38 11.68 -27.61
CA GLN A 43 -6.80 11.80 -28.96
C GLN A 43 -7.77 11.38 -30.06
N GLU A 44 -8.64 10.41 -29.78
CA GLU A 44 -9.70 9.97 -30.69
C GLU A 44 -10.93 10.90 -30.69
N GLY A 45 -10.99 11.86 -29.76
CA GLY A 45 -12.13 12.75 -29.57
C GLY A 45 -13.39 12.05 -29.03
N ASP A 46 -13.22 10.90 -28.36
CA ASP A 46 -14.32 10.12 -27.78
C ASP A 46 -14.60 10.58 -26.34
N ALA A 47 -15.50 11.55 -26.21
CA ALA A 47 -15.91 12.11 -24.92
C ALA A 47 -16.57 11.07 -23.98
N ASP A 48 -17.34 10.12 -24.54
CA ASP A 48 -18.06 9.12 -23.76
C ASP A 48 -17.08 8.11 -23.13
N THR A 49 -16.11 7.63 -23.90
CA THR A 49 -15.07 6.74 -23.39
C THR A 49 -14.16 7.47 -22.40
N LEU A 50 -13.85 8.75 -22.65
CA LEU A 50 -13.05 9.56 -21.75
C LEU A 50 -13.71 9.70 -20.37
N ASP A 51 -14.99 10.11 -20.30
CA ASP A 51 -15.71 10.26 -19.02
C ASP A 51 -15.85 8.93 -18.28
N ARG A 52 -16.22 7.85 -18.98
CA ARG A 52 -16.33 6.52 -18.39
C ARG A 52 -15.02 6.05 -17.79
N THR A 53 -13.91 6.22 -18.51
CA THR A 53 -12.58 5.78 -18.06
C THR A 53 -12.10 6.65 -16.89
N ALA A 54 -12.32 7.96 -16.94
CA ALA A 54 -12.04 8.86 -15.82
C ALA A 54 -12.87 8.53 -14.57
N GLY A 55 -14.12 8.08 -14.74
CA GLY A 55 -14.95 7.53 -13.66
C GLY A 55 -14.32 6.31 -12.99
N ALA A 56 -13.80 5.37 -13.78
CA ALA A 56 -13.09 4.19 -13.26
C ALA A 56 -11.82 4.59 -12.48
N ILE A 57 -11.01 5.50 -13.01
CA ILE A 57 -9.82 6.05 -12.34
C ILE A 57 -10.21 6.66 -10.99
N ARG A 58 -11.23 7.54 -10.96
CA ARG A 58 -11.72 8.15 -9.71
C ARG A 58 -12.15 7.11 -8.69
N GLY A 59 -12.91 6.10 -9.11
CA GLY A 59 -13.36 5.01 -8.24
C GLY A 59 -12.20 4.19 -7.67
N ARG A 60 -11.23 3.82 -8.52
CA ARG A 60 -10.04 3.06 -8.10
C ARG A 60 -9.13 3.86 -7.17
N SER A 61 -8.85 5.12 -7.47
CA SER A 61 -8.04 5.97 -6.60
C SER A 61 -8.69 6.19 -5.24
N ALA A 62 -10.01 6.43 -5.19
CA ALA A 62 -10.74 6.51 -3.93
C ALA A 62 -10.68 5.19 -3.13
N ARG A 63 -10.79 4.06 -3.82
CA ARG A 63 -10.67 2.73 -3.21
C ARG A 63 -9.26 2.50 -2.63
N VAL A 64 -8.21 2.88 -3.35
CA VAL A 64 -6.82 2.84 -2.86
C VAL A 64 -6.67 3.67 -1.59
N CYS A 65 -7.15 4.92 -1.59
CA CYS A 65 -7.11 5.77 -0.39
C CYS A 65 -7.82 5.11 0.80
N ASN A 66 -9.02 4.55 0.61
CA ASN A 66 -9.79 3.93 1.68
C ASN A 66 -9.11 2.68 2.26
N VAL A 67 -8.61 1.77 1.42
CA VAL A 67 -7.89 0.57 1.87
C VAL A 67 -6.67 0.95 2.67
N VAL A 68 -5.86 1.87 2.14
CA VAL A 68 -4.59 2.23 2.76
C VAL A 68 -4.82 2.98 4.08
N GLN A 69 -5.81 3.87 4.16
CA GLN A 69 -6.16 4.52 5.43
C GLN A 69 -6.62 3.51 6.47
N ALA A 70 -7.55 2.62 6.11
CA ALA A 70 -8.03 1.57 7.02
C ALA A 70 -6.91 0.63 7.47
N GLU A 71 -5.99 0.28 6.57
CA GLU A 71 -4.82 -0.53 6.92
C GLU A 71 -3.88 0.23 7.87
N MET A 72 -3.67 1.54 7.66
CA MET A 72 -2.83 2.34 8.55
C MET A 72 -3.42 2.50 9.96
N ASP A 73 -4.74 2.40 10.12
CA ASP A 73 -5.43 2.42 11.43
C ASP A 73 -5.10 1.18 12.28
N ASN A 74 -4.60 0.10 11.68
CA ASN A 74 -4.13 -1.10 12.39
C ASN A 74 -2.76 -0.89 13.07
N TYR A 75 -2.08 0.23 12.82
CA TYR A 75 -0.75 0.55 13.35
C TYR A 75 -0.80 1.72 14.34
N GLU A 76 0.11 1.72 15.33
CA GLU A 76 0.29 2.88 16.21
C GLU A 76 0.82 4.08 15.39
N PRO A 77 0.30 5.30 15.61
CA PRO A 77 0.79 6.50 14.93
C PRO A 77 2.31 6.71 15.09
N CYS A 78 3.03 6.72 13.97
CA CYS A 78 4.49 6.86 13.92
C CYS A 78 4.93 7.52 12.61
N ILE A 79 6.24 7.59 12.35
CA ILE A 79 6.77 8.19 11.12
C ILE A 79 6.29 7.43 9.88
N TYR A 80 6.21 6.10 9.94
CA TYR A 80 5.70 5.27 8.85
C TYR A 80 4.26 5.61 8.49
N THR A 81 3.33 5.52 9.44
CA THR A 81 1.91 5.81 9.17
C THR A 81 1.71 7.25 8.72
N LYS A 82 2.46 8.22 9.27
CA LYS A 82 2.44 9.61 8.79
C LYS A 82 2.88 9.75 7.33
N ARG A 83 3.95 9.07 6.90
CA ARG A 83 4.44 9.12 5.51
C ARG A 83 3.42 8.54 4.54
N VAL A 84 2.85 7.39 4.87
CA VAL A 84 1.81 6.74 4.05
C VAL A 84 0.58 7.64 3.95
N LEU A 85 0.09 8.15 5.07
CA LEU A 85 -1.10 9.00 5.12
C LEU A 85 -0.90 10.34 4.39
N GLU A 86 0.32 10.91 4.39
CA GLU A 86 0.58 12.12 3.60
C GLU A 86 0.56 11.82 2.09
N ALA A 87 1.11 10.70 1.63
CA ALA A 87 1.02 10.28 0.23
C ALA A 87 -0.45 10.10 -0.20
N VAL A 88 -1.26 9.44 0.64
CA VAL A 88 -2.71 9.28 0.42
C VAL A 88 -3.41 10.64 0.31
N LYS A 89 -3.11 11.55 1.23
CA LYS A 89 -3.69 12.90 1.26
C LYS A 89 -3.30 13.73 0.04
N VAL A 90 -2.08 13.60 -0.49
CA VAL A 90 -1.66 14.26 -1.74
C VAL A 90 -2.48 13.73 -2.92
N LEU A 91 -2.64 12.41 -3.06
CA LEU A 91 -3.47 11.81 -4.11
C LEU A 91 -4.91 12.33 -4.01
N GLU A 92 -5.51 12.24 -2.81
CA GLU A 92 -6.92 12.56 -2.59
C GLU A 92 -7.23 14.06 -2.73
N LYS A 93 -6.42 14.93 -2.13
CA LYS A 93 -6.75 16.36 -1.98
C LYS A 93 -6.12 17.27 -3.03
N GLN A 94 -5.12 16.77 -3.77
CA GLN A 94 -4.40 17.58 -4.75
C GLN A 94 -4.50 16.98 -6.16
N VAL A 95 -4.11 15.71 -6.32
CA VAL A 95 -4.02 15.07 -7.64
C VAL A 95 -5.41 14.80 -8.21
N MET A 96 -6.29 14.13 -7.46
CA MET A 96 -7.61 13.75 -7.97
C MET A 96 -8.51 14.94 -8.33
N PRO A 97 -8.56 16.04 -7.55
CA PRO A 97 -9.31 17.23 -7.94
C PRO A 97 -8.77 17.88 -9.21
N LYS A 98 -7.44 17.95 -9.37
CA LYS A 98 -6.80 18.47 -10.59
C LYS A 98 -7.17 17.61 -11.79
N PHE A 99 -7.04 16.30 -11.68
CA PHE A 99 -7.43 15.36 -12.74
C PHE A 99 -8.91 15.49 -13.11
N ALA A 100 -9.81 15.53 -12.12
CA ALA A 100 -11.25 15.68 -12.36
C ALA A 100 -11.58 16.97 -13.12
N GLN A 101 -10.93 18.08 -12.76
CA GLN A 101 -11.10 19.35 -13.46
C GLN A 101 -10.64 19.26 -14.92
N ARG A 102 -9.52 18.59 -15.21
CA ARG A 102 -9.03 18.43 -16.59
C ARG A 102 -9.92 17.52 -17.43
N VAL A 103 -10.49 16.48 -16.81
CA VAL A 103 -11.50 15.62 -17.44
C VAL A 103 -12.75 16.42 -17.80
N GLU A 104 -13.29 17.21 -16.88
CA GLU A 104 -14.48 18.04 -17.12
C GLU A 104 -14.27 19.00 -18.31
N VAL A 105 -13.14 19.71 -18.32
CA VAL A 105 -12.78 20.63 -19.42
C VAL A 105 -12.65 19.88 -20.76
N ALA A 106 -12.02 18.69 -20.76
CA ALA A 106 -11.85 17.90 -21.98
C ALA A 106 -13.18 17.38 -22.52
N VAL A 107 -14.04 16.82 -21.66
CA VAL A 107 -15.39 16.34 -22.04
C VAL A 107 -16.23 17.48 -22.60
N ASP A 108 -16.25 18.63 -21.94
CA ASP A 108 -17.02 19.81 -22.38
C ASP A 108 -16.53 20.35 -23.74
N ALA A 109 -15.21 20.35 -23.95
CA ALA A 109 -14.61 20.79 -25.20
C ALA A 109 -14.93 19.84 -26.36
N LEU A 110 -14.84 18.53 -26.14
CA LEU A 110 -15.18 17.51 -27.13
C LEU A 110 -16.68 17.45 -27.42
N GLY A 111 -17.53 17.66 -26.42
CA GLY A 111 -18.99 17.69 -26.55
C GLY A 111 -19.55 18.99 -27.16
N SER A 112 -18.73 20.02 -27.32
CA SER A 112 -19.12 21.28 -27.96
C SER A 112 -19.28 21.13 -29.48
N ASN A 113 -20.15 21.95 -30.10
CA ASN A 113 -20.30 21.97 -31.56
C ASN A 113 -20.08 23.40 -32.12
N PRO A 114 -18.97 23.69 -32.82
CA PRO A 114 -17.87 22.77 -33.15
C PRO A 114 -17.04 22.39 -31.91
N PRO A 115 -16.33 21.24 -31.93
CA PRO A 115 -15.43 20.85 -30.86
C PRO A 115 -14.37 21.93 -30.61
N LYS A 116 -14.07 22.19 -29.34
CA LYS A 116 -13.03 23.13 -28.93
C LYS A 116 -11.70 22.38 -28.79
N GLU A 117 -10.60 23.10 -29.00
CA GLU A 117 -9.27 22.56 -28.73
C GLU A 117 -9.07 22.30 -27.24
N VAL A 118 -8.46 21.16 -26.92
CA VAL A 118 -8.07 20.77 -25.57
C VAL A 118 -6.55 20.88 -25.45
N ASP A 119 -6.06 21.36 -24.30
CA ASP A 119 -4.64 21.28 -23.97
C ASP A 119 -4.28 19.83 -23.60
N GLU A 120 -3.90 19.03 -24.59
CA GLU A 120 -3.56 17.62 -24.41
C GLU A 120 -2.38 17.41 -23.46
N ASN A 121 -1.38 18.30 -23.49
CA ASN A 121 -0.19 18.14 -22.64
C ASN A 121 -0.55 18.26 -21.17
N ASP A 122 -1.32 19.29 -20.81
CA ASP A 122 -1.75 19.49 -19.43
C ASP A 122 -2.71 18.39 -18.95
N PHE A 123 -3.54 17.83 -19.84
CA PHE A 123 -4.36 16.65 -19.52
C PHE A 123 -3.51 15.39 -19.28
N ILE A 124 -2.51 15.13 -20.14
CA ILE A 124 -1.60 13.99 -20.01
C ILE A 124 -0.80 14.11 -18.71
N ASP A 125 -0.29 15.30 -18.39
CA ASP A 125 0.42 15.58 -17.15
C ASP A 125 -0.48 15.34 -15.93
N ALA A 126 -1.73 15.81 -15.95
CA ALA A 126 -2.68 15.58 -14.87
C ALA A 126 -3.01 14.08 -14.69
N SER A 127 -3.15 13.34 -15.80
CA SER A 127 -3.43 11.90 -15.78
C SER A 127 -2.23 11.10 -15.25
N ARG A 128 -1.01 11.48 -15.64
CA ARG A 128 0.23 10.87 -15.15
C ARG A 128 0.40 11.03 -13.64
N LEU A 129 0.04 12.20 -13.09
CA LEU A 129 0.10 12.45 -11.65
C LEU A 129 -0.79 11.47 -10.86
N VAL A 130 -1.89 10.98 -11.42
CA VAL A 130 -2.74 9.96 -10.77
C VAL A 130 -1.98 8.65 -10.60
N TYR A 131 -1.34 8.17 -11.67
CA TYR A 131 -0.51 6.97 -11.62
C TYR A 131 0.67 7.15 -10.67
N ASP A 132 1.40 8.25 -10.77
CA ASP A 132 2.55 8.54 -9.91
C ASP A 132 2.12 8.64 -8.43
N GLY A 133 0.95 9.22 -8.14
CA GLY A 133 0.40 9.29 -6.77
C GLY A 133 0.05 7.93 -6.19
N VAL A 134 -0.58 7.04 -6.97
CA VAL A 134 -0.86 5.65 -6.53
C VAL A 134 0.43 4.86 -6.33
N ARG A 135 1.40 5.02 -7.24
CA ARG A 135 2.71 4.39 -7.14
C ARG A 135 3.48 4.87 -5.91
N GLU A 136 3.39 6.15 -5.57
CA GLU A 136 4.03 6.71 -4.38
C GLU A 136 3.43 6.15 -3.09
N ILE A 137 2.10 5.98 -3.03
CA ILE A 137 1.45 5.30 -1.90
C ILE A 137 1.98 3.86 -1.75
N ARG A 138 2.04 3.10 -2.85
CA ARG A 138 2.58 1.74 -2.82
C ARG A 138 4.02 1.71 -2.33
N ARG A 139 4.87 2.62 -2.82
CA ARG A 139 6.26 2.76 -2.32
C ARG A 139 6.28 3.08 -0.84
N ALA A 140 5.49 4.03 -0.36
CA ALA A 140 5.45 4.41 1.05
C ALA A 140 5.05 3.23 1.96
N VAL A 141 4.10 2.39 1.52
CA VAL A 141 3.70 1.17 2.23
C VAL A 141 4.83 0.13 2.25
N LEU A 142 5.54 -0.05 1.14
CA LEU A 142 6.60 -1.06 1.01
C LEU A 142 7.96 -0.63 1.62
N MET A 143 8.25 0.67 1.67
CA MET A 143 9.53 1.23 2.14
C MET A 143 9.78 1.07 3.65
N ASN A 144 8.79 0.62 4.42
CA ASN A 144 8.97 0.28 5.84
C ASN A 144 9.03 -1.24 6.08
N ARG A 145 9.02 -2.05 5.02
CA ARG A 145 9.23 -3.51 5.09
C ARG A 145 10.67 -3.92 4.80
N ALA A 146 11.47 -3.07 4.15
CA ALA A 146 12.81 -3.41 3.71
C ALA A 146 13.89 -2.66 4.52
N ASP A 147 14.08 -3.01 5.80
CA ASP A 147 15.41 -2.93 6.40
C ASP A 147 16.21 -4.24 6.17
N GLU A 148 15.55 -5.29 5.65
CA GLU A 148 16.18 -6.60 5.38
C GLU A 148 16.52 -6.82 3.89
N ASP A 149 16.01 -6.00 2.96
CA ASP A 149 16.19 -6.16 1.50
C ASP A 149 16.94 -5.01 0.80
N LEU A 150 17.46 -4.02 1.56
CA LEU A 150 18.25 -2.91 1.00
C LEU A 150 19.75 -3.26 0.94
N ASP A 151 20.39 -2.97 -0.20
CA ASP A 151 21.83 -3.07 -0.36
C ASP A 151 22.51 -2.16 0.69
N PRO A 152 23.45 -2.66 1.52
CA PRO A 152 24.13 -1.86 2.55
C PRO A 152 24.83 -0.59 2.05
N GLU A 153 25.00 -0.42 0.74
CA GLU A 153 25.60 0.77 0.12
C GLU A 153 24.61 1.95 -0.07
N ASP A 154 23.29 1.72 -0.01
CA ASP A 154 22.25 2.75 -0.18
C ASP A 154 21.75 3.36 1.16
N VAL A 155 22.29 2.88 2.29
CA VAL A 155 21.93 3.34 3.63
C VAL A 155 22.75 4.57 4.02
N GLU A 156 22.26 5.77 3.70
CA GLU A 156 22.70 6.96 4.45
C GLU A 156 22.16 6.82 5.88
N LEU A 157 23.03 6.39 6.80
CA LEU A 157 22.76 6.38 8.24
C LEU A 157 22.56 7.82 8.73
N ASP A 158 21.32 8.31 8.69
CA ASP A 158 20.93 9.44 9.52
C ASP A 158 20.76 8.92 10.95
N GLU A 159 21.62 9.40 11.86
CA GLU A 159 21.73 8.98 13.26
C GLU A 159 20.43 9.19 14.07
N HIS A 160 19.42 9.85 13.48
CA HIS A 160 18.08 9.98 14.05
C HIS A 160 17.15 8.77 13.81
N TYR A 161 17.54 7.79 12.98
CA TYR A 161 16.66 6.69 12.52
C TYR A 161 16.60 5.45 13.43
N THR A 162 17.53 5.26 14.36
CA THR A 162 17.67 3.94 15.03
C THR A 162 16.95 3.81 16.37
N LEU A 163 16.26 4.86 16.85
CA LEU A 163 15.67 4.83 18.20
C LEU A 163 14.15 4.72 18.27
N GLU A 164 13.41 5.03 17.20
CA GLU A 164 11.93 5.05 17.23
C GLU A 164 11.23 4.03 16.33
N THR A 165 11.95 3.15 15.62
CA THR A 165 11.38 2.14 14.70
C THR A 165 10.92 0.83 15.37
N ARG A 166 10.86 0.76 16.70
CA ARG A 166 10.12 -0.32 17.36
C ARG A 166 8.61 -0.08 17.24
N SER A 167 8.06 -0.43 16.08
CA SER A 167 6.64 -0.76 15.95
C SER A 167 6.35 -1.88 16.95
N LYS A 168 5.62 -1.55 18.01
CA LYS A 168 5.06 -2.55 18.92
C LYS A 168 3.97 -3.29 18.13
N SER A 169 4.30 -4.44 17.58
CA SER A 169 3.28 -5.36 17.09
C SER A 169 2.43 -5.81 18.27
N SER A 170 1.12 -5.58 18.15
CA SER A 170 0.02 -6.05 19.00
C SER A 170 -0.05 -5.49 20.44
N ALA A 171 -1.23 -4.92 20.76
CA ALA A 171 -1.65 -4.55 22.12
C ALA A 171 -1.86 -5.78 23.05
N GLN A 172 -1.71 -7.01 22.54
CA GLN A 172 -1.89 -8.25 23.29
C GLN A 172 -0.60 -8.97 23.68
N THR A 173 0.55 -8.54 23.18
CA THR A 173 1.85 -9.17 23.49
C THR A 173 2.71 -8.37 24.47
N GLY A 174 2.13 -7.36 25.11
CA GLY A 174 2.89 -6.34 25.85
C GLY A 174 3.33 -6.69 27.27
N GLU A 175 2.82 -7.74 27.94
CA GLU A 175 3.06 -7.81 29.39
C GLU A 175 3.16 -9.18 30.06
N HIS A 176 3.27 -10.28 29.31
CA HIS A 176 3.60 -11.57 29.92
C HIS A 176 4.77 -12.18 29.16
N GLY A 177 5.94 -12.28 29.81
CA GLY A 177 6.95 -13.26 29.46
C GLY A 177 6.33 -14.64 29.68
N VAL A 178 5.58 -15.10 28.69
CA VAL A 178 4.88 -16.39 28.72
C VAL A 178 5.97 -17.45 28.76
N ASP A 179 6.06 -18.17 29.87
CA ASP A 179 6.89 -19.35 29.98
C ASP A 179 6.46 -20.33 28.88
N GLU A 180 7.33 -20.53 27.89
CA GLU A 180 7.05 -21.36 26.71
C GLU A 180 6.95 -22.85 27.09
N TYR A 181 7.49 -23.22 28.25
CA TYR A 181 7.50 -24.59 28.77
C TYR A 181 7.11 -24.62 30.26
N PRO A 182 5.86 -24.31 30.61
CA PRO A 182 5.40 -24.21 32.00
C PRO A 182 5.46 -25.54 32.77
N GLU A 183 5.60 -26.66 32.05
CA GLU A 183 5.77 -28.00 32.63
C GLU A 183 7.23 -28.34 33.00
N ILE A 184 8.20 -27.51 32.61
CA ILE A 184 9.63 -27.78 32.78
C ILE A 184 10.27 -26.73 33.67
N SER A 185 10.37 -27.06 34.96
CA SER A 185 10.97 -26.20 35.98
C SER A 185 12.39 -25.76 35.60
N GLY A 186 12.59 -24.45 35.42
CA GLY A 186 13.88 -23.85 35.15
C GLY A 186 14.28 -23.84 33.68
N ILE A 187 13.35 -24.00 32.74
CA ILE A 187 13.56 -23.71 31.32
C ILE A 187 12.46 -22.77 30.87
N THR A 188 12.80 -21.53 30.58
CA THR A 188 11.80 -20.49 30.24
C THR A 188 11.77 -20.15 28.75
N THR A 189 12.72 -20.66 27.97
CA THR A 189 12.86 -20.38 26.53
C THR A 189 13.42 -21.60 25.79
N ALA A 190 13.05 -21.77 24.52
CA ALA A 190 13.61 -22.80 23.65
C ALA A 190 15.16 -22.76 23.57
N ARG A 191 15.76 -21.56 23.61
CA ARG A 191 17.21 -21.37 23.59
C ARG A 191 17.89 -21.95 24.83
N GLU A 192 17.26 -21.81 25.99
CA GLU A 192 17.76 -22.39 27.24
C GLU A 192 17.66 -23.93 27.23
N ALA A 193 16.58 -24.47 26.64
CA ALA A 193 16.40 -25.91 26.45
C ALA A 193 17.51 -26.51 25.58
N MET A 194 17.82 -25.89 24.44
CA MET A 194 18.89 -26.31 23.54
C MET A 194 20.27 -26.34 24.22
N ARG A 195 20.52 -25.41 25.14
CA ARG A 195 21.79 -25.38 25.89
C ARG A 195 21.93 -26.55 26.86
N LYS A 196 20.81 -26.99 27.45
CA LYS A 196 20.72 -28.10 28.41
C LYS A 196 20.57 -29.49 27.75
N MET A 197 20.45 -29.54 26.42
CA MET A 197 20.33 -30.78 25.66
C MET A 197 21.59 -31.66 25.77
N PRO A 198 21.44 -33.00 25.83
CA PRO A 198 22.56 -33.94 25.78
C PRO A 198 23.45 -33.74 24.54
N GLU A 199 24.75 -34.01 24.69
CA GLU A 199 25.74 -33.77 23.63
C GLU A 199 25.49 -34.65 22.40
N GLU A 200 24.97 -35.86 22.59
CA GLU A 200 24.63 -36.78 21.50
C GLU A 200 23.54 -36.19 20.59
N ASP A 201 22.53 -35.54 21.17
CA ASP A 201 21.43 -34.96 20.41
C ASP A 201 21.84 -33.64 19.75
N LYS A 202 22.71 -32.85 20.40
CA LYS A 202 23.36 -31.70 19.77
C LYS A 202 24.18 -32.10 18.54
N GLN A 203 24.91 -33.21 18.61
CA GLN A 203 25.68 -33.73 17.48
C GLN A 203 24.80 -34.17 16.32
N LYS A 204 23.65 -34.80 16.58
CA LYS A 204 22.67 -35.15 15.54
C LYS A 204 22.12 -33.89 14.85
N ILE A 205 21.80 -32.86 15.62
CA ILE A 205 21.34 -31.57 15.07
C ILE A 205 22.44 -30.91 14.24
N LEU A 206 23.69 -30.88 14.74
CA LEU A 206 24.84 -30.33 14.01
C LEU A 206 25.09 -31.05 12.68
N GLN A 207 25.06 -32.38 12.67
CA GLN A 207 25.18 -33.15 11.43
C GLN A 207 24.09 -32.77 10.44
N GLN A 208 22.84 -32.62 10.90
CA GLN A 208 21.75 -32.25 10.01
C GLN A 208 21.87 -30.81 9.49
N VAL A 209 22.39 -29.88 10.29
CA VAL A 209 22.71 -28.51 9.85
C VAL A 209 23.82 -28.49 8.81
N GLU A 210 24.83 -29.37 8.90
CA GLU A 210 25.89 -29.47 7.88
C GLU A 210 25.38 -30.01 6.51
N TYR A 211 24.21 -30.66 6.49
CA TYR A 211 23.56 -31.12 5.26
C TYR A 211 22.58 -30.10 4.64
N PHE A 212 22.25 -29.02 5.35
CA PHE A 212 21.40 -27.91 4.87
C PHE A 212 22.24 -26.81 4.21
#